data_AF-U3TSF3-F1
#
_entry.id   AF-U3TSF3-F1
#
_cell.length_a   1.000
_cell.length_b   1.000
_cell.length_c   1.000
_cell.angle_alpha   90.00
_cell.angle_beta   90.00
_cell.angle_gamma   90.00
#
_symmetry.space_group_name_H-M   'P 1'
#
loop_
_entity.id
_entity.type
_entity.pdbx_description
1 polymer ?
#
loop_
_entity_poly.entity_id
_entity_poly.type
_entity_poly.pdbx_seq_one_letter_code
_entity_poly.pdbx_strand_id
1 'polypeptide(L)'
;MQYELEKSKAELADYREELTNHFARSAELLDNMARDYRQLYQHMAKGSNDLLPNLPGEKNPFAYQLTEAEADNDQAPVQIPRDYSEGASGLLRSGERTTLS
;
A
#
# COMPACT_ATOMS: atom_id res chain seq x y z
N MET A 1 16.87 21.75 -40.18
CA MET A 1 15.77 20.75 -40.28
C MET A 1 16.23 19.35 -39.91
N GLN A 2 17.19 18.72 -40.61
CA GLN A 2 17.68 17.37 -40.25
C GLN A 2 18.36 17.32 -38.86
N TYR A 3 19.21 18.30 -38.54
CA TYR A 3 19.86 18.42 -37.24
C TYR A 3 18.86 18.48 -36.06
N GLU A 4 17.81 19.30 -36.17
CA GLU A 4 16.77 19.41 -35.13
C GLU A 4 16.00 18.10 -34.94
N LEU A 5 15.76 17.35 -36.03
CA LEU A 5 15.12 16.04 -35.96
C LEU A 5 16.00 15.03 -35.21
N GLU A 6 17.30 14.99 -35.51
CA GLU A 6 18.25 14.11 -34.84
C GLU A 6 18.41 14.46 -33.37
N LYS A 7 18.52 15.76 -33.06
CA LYS A 7 18.56 16.27 -31.69
C LYS A 7 17.32 15.86 -30.88
N SER A 8 16.13 16.08 -31.43
CA SER A 8 14.87 15.70 -30.76
C SER A 8 14.76 14.19 -30.54
N LYS A 9 15.25 13.37 -31.48
CA LYS A 9 15.29 11.91 -31.31
C LYS A 9 16.24 11.48 -30.21
N ALA A 10 17.39 12.14 -30.08
CA ALA A 10 18.35 11.88 -29.00
C ALA A 10 17.74 12.23 -27.64
N GLU A 11 17.16 13.43 -27.50
CA GLU A 11 16.50 13.86 -26.26
C GLU A 11 15.35 12.92 -25.84
N LEU A 12 14.58 12.41 -26.81
CA LEU A 12 13.52 11.43 -26.54
C LEU A 12 14.09 10.08 -26.06
N ALA A 13 15.24 9.66 -26.59
CA ALA A 13 15.90 8.43 -26.16
C ALA A 13 16.40 8.56 -24.72
N ASP A 14 17.06 9.68 -24.41
CA ASP A 14 17.56 9.98 -23.06
C ASP A 14 16.39 10.01 -22.04
N TYR A 15 15.28 10.68 -22.41
CA TYR A 15 14.10 10.74 -21.55
C TYR A 15 13.46 9.36 -21.31
N ARG A 16 13.44 8.49 -22.33
CA ARG A 16 12.94 7.11 -22.17
C ARG A 16 13.81 6.30 -21.22
N GLU A 17 15.12 6.48 -21.28
CA GLU A 17 16.06 5.85 -20.35
C GLU A 17 15.83 6.34 -18.92
N GLU A 18 15.72 7.65 -18.72
CA GLU A 18 15.46 8.24 -17.40
C GLU A 18 14.14 7.72 -16.80
N LEU A 19 13.07 7.65 -17.60
CA LEU A 19 11.79 7.08 -17.17
C LEU A 19 11.91 5.60 -16.80
N THR A 20 12.64 4.82 -17.59
CA THR A 20 12.85 3.39 -17.31
C THR A 20 13.59 3.21 -15.99
N ASN A 21 14.64 3.99 -15.75
CA ASN A 21 15.39 3.99 -14.50
C ASN A 21 14.52 4.43 -13.31
N HIS A 22 13.65 5.42 -13.49
CA HIS A 22 12.70 5.86 -12.46
C HIS A 22 11.73 4.75 -12.05
N PHE A 23 11.11 4.07 -13.01
CA PHE A 23 10.20 2.97 -12.72
C PHE A 23 10.92 1.77 -12.10
N ALA A 24 12.13 1.44 -12.55
CA ALA A 24 12.94 0.39 -11.94
C ALA A 24 13.20 0.67 -10.45
N ARG A 25 13.66 1.90 -10.13
CA ARG A 25 13.86 2.32 -8.74
C ARG A 25 12.55 2.35 -7.93
N SER A 26 11.44 2.72 -8.56
CA SER A 26 10.14 2.74 -7.89
C SER A 26 9.67 1.32 -7.55
N ALA A 27 9.91 0.34 -8.43
CA ALA A 27 9.62 -1.06 -8.16
C ALA A 27 10.47 -1.61 -7.01
N GLU A 28 11.76 -1.26 -6.95
CA GLU A 28 12.62 -1.62 -5.81
C GLU A 28 12.11 -1.04 -4.48
N LEU A 29 11.68 0.22 -4.48
CA LEU A 29 11.10 0.84 -3.28
C LEU A 29 9.80 0.16 -2.84
N LEU A 30 8.96 -0.24 -3.79
CA LEU A 30 7.72 -0.95 -3.51
C LEU A 30 7.99 -2.35 -2.92
N ASP A 31 8.95 -3.09 -3.49
CA ASP A 31 9.38 -4.40 -2.97
C ASP A 31 9.91 -4.28 -1.54
N ASN A 32 10.75 -3.27 -1.27
CA ASN A 32 11.21 -2.99 0.09
C ASN A 32 10.04 -2.69 1.05
N MET A 33 9.07 -1.88 0.63
CA MET A 33 7.90 -1.57 1.45
C MET A 33 7.04 -2.81 1.73
N ALA A 34 6.86 -3.69 0.74
CA ALA A 34 6.13 -4.94 0.91
C ALA A 34 6.86 -5.91 1.87
N ARG A 35 8.19 -5.96 1.81
CA ARG A 35 9.02 -6.73 2.75
C ARG A 35 8.89 -6.20 4.17
N ASP A 36 9.04 -4.89 4.35
CA ASP A 36 8.94 -4.25 5.66
C ASP A 36 7.56 -4.41 6.28
N TYR A 37 6.50 -4.28 5.46
CA TYR A 37 5.12 -4.53 5.88
C TYR A 37 4.93 -5.96 6.42
N ARG A 38 5.44 -6.96 5.68
CA ARG A 38 5.38 -8.37 6.11
C ARG A 38 6.14 -8.60 7.41
N GLN A 39 7.35 -8.05 7.54
CA GLN A 39 8.15 -8.16 8.76
C GLN A 39 7.43 -7.57 9.97
N LEU A 40 6.85 -6.38 9.80
CA LEU A 40 6.08 -5.72 10.86
C LEU A 40 4.90 -6.58 11.31
N TYR A 41 4.13 -7.11 10.35
CA TYR A 41 2.99 -7.96 10.65
C TYR A 41 3.41 -9.24 11.40
N GLN A 42 4.46 -9.92 10.93
CA GLN A 42 5.00 -11.12 11.59
C GLN A 42 5.45 -10.82 13.02
N HIS A 43 6.09 -9.67 13.25
CA HIS A 43 6.50 -9.26 14.60
C HIS A 43 5.29 -9.05 15.51
N MET A 44 4.26 -8.35 15.04
CA MET A 44 3.03 -8.12 15.80
C MET A 44 2.25 -9.41 16.07
N ALA A 45 2.16 -10.31 15.08
CA ALA A 45 1.54 -11.62 15.24
C ALA A 45 2.24 -12.46 16.32
N LYS A 46 3.57 -12.51 16.29
CA LYS A 46 4.38 -13.19 17.30
C LYS A 46 4.21 -12.55 18.68
N GLY A 47 4.36 -11.24 18.78
CA GLY A 47 4.22 -10.51 20.04
C GLY A 47 2.84 -10.68 20.67
N SER A 48 1.78 -10.68 19.85
CA SER A 48 0.42 -10.94 20.31
C SER A 48 0.27 -12.35 20.91
N ASN A 49 0.83 -13.37 20.25
CA ASN A 49 0.80 -14.75 20.76
C ASN A 49 1.60 -14.91 22.06
N ASP A 50 2.76 -14.26 22.17
CA ASP A 50 3.64 -14.33 23.35
C ASP A 50 3.03 -13.60 24.55
N LEU A 51 2.40 -12.44 24.34
CA LEU A 51 1.82 -11.62 25.40
C LEU A 51 0.40 -12.05 25.80
N LEU A 52 -0.35 -12.69 24.89
CA LEU A 52 -1.75 -13.07 25.08
C LEU A 52 -1.98 -14.56 24.79
N PRO A 53 -1.33 -15.48 25.53
CA PRO A 53 -1.34 -16.92 25.22
C PRO A 53 -2.72 -17.60 25.36
N ASN A 54 -3.67 -16.95 26.03
CA ASN A 54 -5.03 -17.49 26.26
C ASN A 54 -6.12 -16.77 25.45
N LEU A 55 -5.74 -15.84 24.55
CA LEU A 55 -6.72 -15.15 23.72
C LEU A 55 -7.11 -16.05 22.54
N PRO A 56 -8.41 -16.33 22.33
CA PRO A 56 -8.85 -17.08 21.15
C PRO A 56 -8.37 -16.38 19.87
N GLY A 57 -7.88 -17.15 18.89
CA GLY A 57 -7.33 -16.60 17.64
C GLY A 57 -8.29 -15.64 16.90
N GLU A 58 -9.60 -15.85 17.01
CA GLU A 58 -10.64 -14.94 16.46
C GLU A 58 -10.61 -13.52 17.05
N LYS A 59 -10.06 -13.34 18.25
CA LYS A 59 -9.93 -12.03 18.90
C LYS A 59 -8.56 -11.40 18.69
N ASN A 60 -7.61 -12.13 18.11
CA ASN A 60 -6.28 -11.62 17.82
C ASN A 60 -6.29 -10.98 16.41
N PRO A 61 -6.15 -9.65 16.29
CA PRO A 61 -6.18 -8.97 15.00
C PRO A 61 -4.99 -9.33 14.10
N PHE A 62 -3.98 -10.02 14.65
CA PHE A 62 -2.78 -10.47 13.96
C PHE A 62 -2.73 -12.00 13.77
N ALA A 63 -3.85 -12.70 14.00
CA ALA A 63 -3.91 -14.16 13.84
C ALA A 63 -3.89 -14.63 12.37
N TYR A 64 -4.15 -13.73 11.42
CA TYR A 64 -4.13 -14.06 10.00
C TYR A 64 -2.68 -14.33 9.57
N GLN A 65 -2.34 -15.59 9.35
CA GLN A 65 -1.04 -15.92 8.76
C GLN A 65 -1.08 -15.47 7.30
N LEU A 66 -0.35 -14.40 6.97
CA LEU A 66 0.07 -14.12 5.60
C LEU A 66 0.81 -15.38 5.12
N THR A 67 0.14 -16.22 4.36
CA THR A 67 0.73 -17.45 3.87
C THR A 67 1.85 -17.08 2.88
N GLU A 68 2.92 -17.87 2.81
CA GLU A 68 4.02 -17.62 1.86
C GLU A 68 3.54 -17.51 0.40
N ALA A 69 2.36 -18.08 0.07
CA ALA A 69 1.70 -17.95 -1.22
C ALA A 69 1.11 -16.55 -1.51
N GLU A 70 0.80 -15.76 -0.47
CA GLU A 70 0.36 -14.36 -0.60
C GLU A 70 1.54 -13.38 -0.56
N ALA A 71 2.72 -13.85 -0.16
CA ALA A 71 3.93 -13.04 -0.02
C ALA A 71 4.76 -12.93 -1.33
N ASP A 72 4.51 -13.82 -2.29
CA ASP A 72 5.16 -13.87 -3.62
C ASP A 72 4.26 -13.27 -4.73
N ASN A 73 3.04 -12.86 -4.38
CA ASN A 73 2.07 -12.34 -5.32
C ASN A 73 1.83 -10.85 -5.06
N ASP A 74 2.39 -9.99 -5.93
CA ASP A 74 2.12 -8.55 -5.98
C ASP A 74 0.62 -8.21 -6.22
N GLN A 75 -0.23 -9.23 -6.44
CA GLN A 75 -1.67 -9.14 -6.59
C GLN A 75 -2.46 -9.73 -5.41
N ALA A 76 -1.83 -10.04 -4.26
CA ALA A 76 -2.59 -10.44 -3.09
C ALA A 76 -3.69 -9.40 -2.82
N PRO A 77 -4.97 -9.81 -2.70
CA PRO A 77 -6.05 -8.86 -2.50
C PRO A 77 -5.76 -8.07 -1.24
N VAL A 78 -5.50 -6.77 -1.39
CA VAL A 78 -5.33 -5.84 -0.27
C VAL A 78 -6.63 -5.88 0.51
N GLN A 79 -6.67 -6.68 1.56
CA GLN A 79 -7.77 -6.67 2.51
C GLN A 79 -7.62 -5.38 3.30
N ILE A 80 -8.26 -4.33 2.78
CA ILE A 80 -8.41 -3.04 3.44
C ILE A 80 -8.88 -3.25 4.88
N PRO A 81 -8.31 -2.53 5.86
CA PRO A 81 -8.69 -2.71 7.26
C PRO A 81 -10.19 -2.52 7.42
N ARG A 82 -10.82 -3.47 8.11
CA ARG A 82 -12.28 -3.54 8.29
C ARG A 82 -12.85 -2.30 9.01
N ASP A 83 -12.00 -1.51 9.65
CA ASP A 83 -12.32 -0.27 10.38
C ASP A 83 -12.42 0.99 9.48
N TYR A 84 -12.21 0.90 8.16
CA TYR A 84 -12.36 2.06 7.26
C TYR A 84 -13.81 2.36 6.83
N SER A 85 -14.80 1.61 7.31
CA SER A 85 -16.21 1.92 7.01
C SER A 85 -17.16 1.41 8.08
N GLU A 86 -17.23 2.08 9.23
CA GLU A 86 -18.44 2.15 10.06
C GLU A 86 -18.35 3.43 10.91
N GLY A 87 -19.01 4.49 10.47
CA GLY A 87 -19.20 5.71 11.27
C GLY A 87 -18.51 6.94 10.70
N ALA A 88 -19.33 7.81 10.12
CA ALA A 88 -18.97 9.14 9.63
C ALA A 88 -17.93 9.83 10.53
N SER A 89 -16.74 10.08 9.97
CA SER A 89 -15.82 11.07 10.53
C SER A 89 -16.54 12.41 10.50
N GLY A 90 -17.12 12.77 11.64
CA GLY A 90 -17.99 13.92 11.85
C GLY A 90 -17.22 15.23 11.86
N LEU A 91 -16.43 15.49 10.81
CA LEU A 91 -15.61 16.69 10.73
C LEU A 91 -16.00 17.65 9.62
N LEU A 92 -16.94 17.32 8.74
CA LEU A 92 -17.43 18.23 7.70
C LEU A 92 -18.95 18.13 7.53
N ARG A 93 -19.70 18.65 8.50
CA ARG A 93 -21.05 19.21 8.24
C ARG A 93 -20.95 20.73 8.27
N SER A 94 -20.27 21.29 7.29
CA SER A 94 -20.39 22.71 6.96
C SER A 94 -21.69 22.91 6.19
N GLY A 95 -22.74 23.32 6.93
CA GLY A 95 -23.84 24.15 6.45
C GLY A 95 -24.70 23.62 5.31
N GLU A 96 -25.76 22.87 5.62
CA GLU A 96 -27.00 22.95 4.85
C GLU A 96 -28.21 23.12 5.77
N ARG A 97 -29.11 23.98 5.28
CA ARG A 97 -30.05 24.83 6.02
C ARG A 97 -31.12 24.04 6.78
N THR A 98 -31.40 24.51 7.99
CA THR A 98 -32.72 24.42 8.60
C THR A 98 -33.76 25.02 7.65
N THR A 99 -34.65 24.19 7.10
CA THR A 99 -35.97 24.63 6.63
C THR A 99 -37.04 23.70 7.20
N LEU A 100 -37.72 24.23 8.23
CA LEU A 100 -39.13 24.10 8.58
C LEU A 100 -39.96 23.01 7.86
N SER A 101 -40.61 22.16 8.65
CA SER A 101 -42.07 22.03 8.73
C SER A 101 -42.45 21.25 9.99
#